data_AF-A0A1Y6IN11-F1
#
_entry.id   AF-A0A1Y6IN11-F1
#
_cell.length_a   1.000
_cell.length_b   1.000
_cell.length_c   1.000
_cell.angle_alpha   90.00
_cell.angle_beta   90.00
_cell.angle_gamma   90.00
#
_symmetry.space_group_name_H-M   'P 1'
#
loop_
_entity.id
_entity.type
_entity.pdbx_description
1 polymer ?
#
loop_
_entity_poly.entity_id
_entity_poly.type
_entity_poly.pdbx_seq_one_letter_code
_entity_poly.pdbx_strand_id
1 'polypeptide(L)'
;MNNAMTALTTYTIGWAGWFLTWHFLIGFPLLKKMKLLHFPFWGAQFVFIVNIVLGYFSINLDYSTELQLYPYVESNAKSVAGMSLAIAVFWVFATKDKLLDHADVLVKLFLWLLFWAFLISVIGTLPLYWVPPGGVWLTALRHIKSVPYFYSLFILASALVVFIYKLAYRKTLAYEISPLKLGTQQKTESES
;
A
#
# COMPACT_ATOMS: atom_id res chain seq x y z
N MET A 1 -24.65 -6.42 19.07
CA MET A 1 -24.50 -6.45 17.59
C MET A 1 -23.85 -7.78 17.24
N ASN A 2 -24.36 -8.51 16.24
CA ASN A 2 -23.80 -9.81 15.86
C ASN A 2 -22.44 -9.61 15.18
N ASN A 3 -21.38 -10.32 15.58
CA ASN A 3 -20.01 -10.13 15.05
C ASN A 3 -19.97 -10.17 13.52
N ALA A 4 -20.75 -11.08 12.91
CA ALA A 4 -20.90 -11.18 11.46
C ALA A 4 -21.43 -9.88 10.82
N MET A 5 -22.40 -9.20 11.44
CA MET A 5 -22.93 -7.94 10.91
C MET A 5 -21.93 -6.80 11.04
N THR A 6 -21.13 -6.78 12.11
CA THR A 6 -20.06 -5.79 12.30
C THR A 6 -19.00 -5.96 11.21
N ALA A 7 -18.50 -7.19 11.04
CA ALA A 7 -17.52 -7.51 10.00
C ALA A 7 -18.06 -7.18 8.60
N LEU A 8 -19.28 -7.60 8.29
CA LEU A 8 -19.93 -7.33 7.00
C LEU A 8 -19.98 -5.82 6.72
N THR A 9 -20.52 -5.05 7.65
CA THR A 9 -20.69 -3.59 7.49
C THR A 9 -19.33 -2.91 7.34
N THR A 10 -18.38 -3.21 8.23
CA THR A 10 -17.05 -2.58 8.24
C THR A 10 -16.27 -2.90 6.97
N TYR A 11 -16.23 -4.16 6.53
CA TYR A 11 -15.48 -4.54 5.35
C TYR A 11 -16.17 -4.17 4.05
N THR A 12 -17.50 -4.07 4.01
CA THR A 12 -18.22 -3.55 2.83
C THR A 12 -17.98 -2.05 2.66
N ILE A 13 -18.03 -1.28 3.75
CA ILE A 13 -17.68 0.15 3.73
C ILE A 13 -16.20 0.34 3.38
N GLY A 14 -15.30 -0.46 3.96
CA GLY A 14 -13.89 -0.45 3.60
C GLY A 14 -13.63 -0.85 2.15
N TRP A 15 -14.38 -1.82 1.63
CA TRP A 15 -14.28 -2.22 0.24
C TRP A 15 -14.70 -1.09 -0.72
N ALA A 16 -15.81 -0.41 -0.43
CA ALA A 16 -16.25 0.76 -1.19
C ALA A 16 -15.27 1.93 -1.07
N GLY A 17 -14.79 2.20 0.15
CA GLY A 17 -13.81 3.25 0.42
C GLY A 17 -12.49 3.03 -0.31
N TRP A 18 -12.07 1.77 -0.53
CA TRP A 18 -10.87 1.46 -1.29
C TRP A 18 -10.90 2.05 -2.71
N PHE A 19 -12.04 1.98 -3.40
CA PHE A 19 -12.17 2.56 -4.74
C PHE A 19 -11.99 4.07 -4.72
N LEU A 20 -12.53 4.76 -3.71
CA LEU A 20 -12.35 6.20 -3.53
C LEU A 20 -10.89 6.54 -3.23
N THR A 21 -10.27 5.81 -2.30
CA THR A 21 -8.85 5.97 -1.96
C THR A 21 -7.95 5.73 -3.17
N TRP A 22 -8.21 4.67 -3.95
CA TRP A 22 -7.46 4.39 -5.17
C TRP A 22 -7.62 5.49 -6.21
N HIS A 23 -8.86 5.94 -6.44
CA HIS A 23 -9.14 7.03 -7.38
C HIS A 23 -8.40 8.31 -7.01
N PHE A 24 -8.42 8.70 -5.73
CA PHE A 24 -7.80 9.92 -5.23
C PHE A 24 -6.27 9.87 -5.22
N LEU A 25 -5.67 8.73 -4.84
CA LEU A 25 -4.22 8.64 -4.66
C LEU A 25 -3.44 8.22 -5.91
N ILE A 26 -4.01 7.34 -6.72
CA ILE A 26 -3.30 6.70 -7.86
C ILE A 26 -3.99 7.02 -9.18
N GLY A 27 -5.33 6.96 -9.19
CA GLY A 27 -6.15 7.14 -10.39
C GLY A 27 -6.25 5.87 -11.23
N PHE A 28 -7.47 5.53 -11.67
CA PHE A 28 -7.72 4.35 -12.52
C PHE A 28 -6.94 4.31 -13.84
N PRO A 29 -6.66 5.45 -14.54
CA PRO A 29 -5.88 5.41 -15.77
C PRO A 29 -4.48 4.82 -15.60
N LEU A 30 -3.88 4.91 -14.40
CA LEU A 30 -2.55 4.35 -14.14
C LEU A 30 -2.52 2.83 -14.21
N LEU A 31 -3.63 2.14 -13.89
CA LEU A 31 -3.72 0.68 -14.02
C LEU A 31 -3.45 0.23 -15.46
N LYS A 32 -3.97 0.97 -16.45
CA LYS A 32 -3.74 0.66 -17.88
C LYS A 32 -2.27 0.85 -18.29
N LYS A 33 -1.58 1.83 -17.69
CA LYS A 33 -0.18 2.17 -18.01
C LYS A 33 0.81 1.27 -17.29
N MET A 34 0.50 0.85 -16.07
CA MET A 34 1.40 0.12 -15.17
C MET A 34 0.73 -1.18 -14.73
N LYS A 35 0.85 -2.23 -15.55
CA LYS A 35 0.18 -3.53 -15.35
C LYS A 35 0.38 -4.12 -13.95
N LEU A 36 1.55 -3.97 -13.33
CA LEU A 36 1.79 -4.52 -11.99
C LEU A 36 0.96 -3.84 -10.89
N LEU A 37 0.39 -2.65 -11.11
CA LEU A 37 -0.51 -2.01 -10.13
C LEU A 37 -1.83 -2.75 -9.96
N HIS A 38 -2.19 -3.66 -10.87
CA HIS A 38 -3.35 -4.53 -10.69
C HIS A 38 -3.21 -5.46 -9.48
N PHE A 39 -1.98 -5.88 -9.13
CA PHE A 39 -1.75 -6.75 -7.98
C PHE A 39 -2.17 -6.10 -6.66
N PRO A 40 -1.65 -4.91 -6.27
CA PRO A 40 -2.11 -4.27 -5.04
C PRO A 40 -3.58 -3.83 -5.13
N PHE A 41 -4.07 -3.44 -6.31
CA PHE A 41 -5.47 -3.05 -6.48
C PHE A 41 -6.43 -4.21 -6.18
N TRP A 42 -6.28 -5.34 -6.87
CA TRP A 42 -7.13 -6.52 -6.67
C TRP A 42 -6.80 -7.27 -5.38
N GLY A 43 -5.56 -7.20 -4.91
CA GLY A 43 -5.16 -7.76 -3.62
C GLY A 43 -5.97 -7.19 -2.47
N ALA A 44 -6.21 -5.87 -2.45
CA ALA A 44 -7.05 -5.25 -1.43
C ALA A 44 -8.49 -5.75 -1.48
N GLN A 45 -9.04 -5.84 -2.69
CA GLN A 45 -10.40 -6.34 -2.94
C GLN A 45 -10.57 -7.77 -2.42
N PHE A 46 -9.60 -8.63 -2.74
CA PHE A 46 -9.56 -10.00 -2.27
C PHE A 46 -9.55 -10.09 -0.74
N VAL A 47 -8.70 -9.29 -0.07
CA VAL A 47 -8.62 -9.28 1.39
C VAL A 47 -9.95 -8.83 2.01
N PHE A 48 -10.63 -7.82 1.47
CA PHE A 48 -11.95 -7.42 1.98
C PHE A 48 -12.99 -8.53 1.84
N ILE A 49 -13.07 -9.18 0.68
CA ILE A 49 -14.01 -10.29 0.43
C ILE A 49 -13.73 -11.45 1.38
N VAL A 50 -12.47 -11.86 1.52
CA VAL A 50 -12.07 -12.93 2.44
C VAL A 50 -12.45 -12.57 3.88
N ASN A 51 -12.22 -11.34 4.32
CA ASN A 51 -12.58 -10.92 5.67
C ASN A 51 -14.11 -10.85 5.90
N ILE A 52 -14.90 -10.54 4.87
CA ILE A 52 -16.37 -10.64 4.94
C ILE A 52 -16.79 -12.10 5.14
N VAL A 53 -16.25 -13.01 4.33
CA VAL A 53 -16.57 -14.45 4.39
C VAL A 53 -16.13 -15.03 5.74
N LEU A 54 -14.89 -14.79 6.16
CA LEU A 54 -14.38 -15.25 7.45
C LEU A 54 -15.13 -14.63 8.63
N GLY A 55 -15.57 -13.37 8.52
CA GLY A 55 -16.40 -12.73 9.53
C GLY A 55 -17.76 -13.43 9.71
N TYR A 56 -18.34 -13.96 8.64
CA TYR A 56 -19.60 -14.71 8.69
C TYR A 56 -19.48 -16.04 9.45
N PHE A 57 -18.33 -16.71 9.31
CA PHE A 57 -18.02 -17.97 9.99
C PHE A 57 -17.31 -17.79 11.34
N SER A 58 -17.06 -16.53 11.76
CA SER A 58 -16.33 -16.26 12.99
C SER A 58 -17.17 -16.59 14.22
N ILE A 59 -16.59 -17.34 15.14
CA ILE A 59 -17.18 -17.61 16.44
C ILE A 59 -16.97 -16.37 17.31
N ASN A 60 -17.95 -16.04 18.16
CA ASN A 60 -17.75 -15.02 19.19
C ASN A 60 -16.66 -15.50 20.16
N LEU A 61 -15.46 -14.95 20.00
CA LEU A 61 -14.34 -15.19 20.91
C LEU A 61 -14.61 -14.52 22.25
N ASP A 62 -14.05 -15.08 23.32
CA ASP A 62 -14.11 -14.47 24.63
C ASP A 62 -13.24 -13.20 24.66
N TYR A 63 -13.53 -12.31 25.62
CA TYR A 63 -12.84 -11.03 25.72
C TYR A 63 -11.31 -11.19 25.90
N SER A 64 -10.86 -12.22 26.61
CA SER A 64 -9.44 -12.43 26.87
C SER A 64 -8.66 -12.80 25.60
N THR A 65 -9.25 -13.62 24.73
CA THR A 65 -8.65 -13.97 23.43
C THR A 65 -8.67 -12.79 22.45
N GLU A 66 -9.77 -12.02 22.38
CA GLU A 66 -9.84 -10.81 21.54
C GLU A 66 -8.80 -9.76 21.96
N LEU A 67 -8.55 -9.63 23.26
CA LEU A 67 -7.52 -8.72 23.78
C LEU A 67 -6.10 -9.09 23.36
N GLN A 68 -5.83 -10.37 23.10
CA GLN A 68 -4.53 -10.81 22.58
C GLN A 68 -4.39 -10.61 21.07
N LEU A 69 -5.49 -10.71 20.31
CA LEU A 69 -5.51 -10.50 18.87
C LEU A 69 -5.45 -9.02 18.50
N TYR A 70 -5.96 -8.16 19.37
CA TYR A 70 -6.05 -6.73 19.14
C TYR A 70 -4.69 -6.05 18.85
N PRO A 71 -3.60 -6.30 19.61
CA PRO A 71 -2.27 -5.77 19.32
C PRO A 71 -1.68 -6.21 17.97
N TYR A 72 -2.16 -7.32 17.39
CA TYR A 72 -1.62 -7.84 16.13
C TYR A 72 -1.81 -6.84 14.99
N VAL A 73 -3.01 -6.24 14.87
CA VAL A 73 -3.31 -5.26 13.82
C VAL A 73 -2.44 -4.02 13.99
N GLU A 74 -2.24 -3.57 15.22
CA GLU A 74 -1.41 -2.40 15.53
C GLU A 74 0.08 -2.65 15.30
N SER A 75 0.58 -3.82 15.67
CA SER A 75 1.97 -4.21 15.43
C SER A 75 2.29 -4.22 13.94
N ASN A 76 1.41 -4.83 13.12
CA ASN A 76 1.57 -4.84 11.67
C ASN A 76 1.46 -3.43 11.06
N ALA A 77 0.55 -2.58 11.55
CA ALA A 77 0.46 -1.20 11.10
C ALA A 77 1.69 -0.36 11.50
N LYS A 78 2.28 -0.60 12.68
CA LYS A 78 3.58 -0.02 13.07
C LYS A 78 4.68 -0.44 12.12
N SER A 79 4.70 -1.71 11.68
CA SER A 79 5.65 -2.18 10.67
C SER A 79 5.48 -1.47 9.33
N VAL A 80 4.24 -1.30 8.84
CA VAL A 80 3.97 -0.55 7.60
C VAL A 80 4.41 0.91 7.72
N ALA A 81 4.08 1.57 8.85
CA ALA A 81 4.51 2.94 9.11
C ALA A 81 6.05 3.06 9.17
N GLY A 82 6.70 2.16 9.91
CA GLY A 82 8.15 2.11 10.05
C GLY A 82 8.87 1.87 8.72
N MET A 83 8.39 0.91 7.92
CA MET A 83 8.92 0.66 6.58
C MET A 83 8.73 1.87 5.67
N SER A 84 7.54 2.47 5.65
CA SER A 84 7.26 3.65 4.82
C SER A 84 8.19 4.81 5.16
N LEU A 85 8.41 5.06 6.46
CA LEU A 85 9.33 6.08 6.94
C LEU A 85 10.79 5.75 6.60
N ALA A 86 11.23 4.51 6.86
CA ALA A 86 12.61 4.10 6.58
C ALA A 86 12.95 4.23 5.08
N ILE A 87 12.03 3.83 4.20
CA ILE A 87 12.20 3.97 2.75
C ILE A 87 12.24 5.45 2.35
N ALA A 88 11.35 6.29 2.90
CA ALA A 88 11.34 7.72 2.62
C ALA A 88 12.66 8.40 3.06
N VAL A 89 13.14 8.09 4.26
CA VAL A 89 14.40 8.61 4.80
C VAL A 89 15.59 8.15 3.94
N PHE A 90 15.68 6.86 3.64
CA PHE A 90 16.70 6.31 2.76
C PHE A 90 16.73 7.04 1.41
N TRP A 91 15.56 7.29 0.82
CA TRP A 91 15.45 7.99 -0.45
C TRP A 91 15.99 9.42 -0.37
N VAL A 92 15.59 10.19 0.66
CA VAL A 92 16.08 11.56 0.87
C VAL A 92 17.60 11.61 0.99
N PHE A 93 18.20 10.65 1.70
CA PHE A 93 19.66 10.54 1.81
C PHE A 93 20.32 10.15 0.49
N ALA A 94 19.72 9.21 -0.26
CA ALA A 94 20.24 8.76 -1.54
C ALA A 94 20.14 9.82 -2.65
N THR A 95 19.23 10.80 -2.52
CA THR A 95 19.02 11.86 -3.51
C THR A 95 19.49 13.24 -3.05
N LYS A 96 20.39 13.32 -2.06
CA LYS A 96 20.88 14.56 -1.43
C LYS A 96 21.20 15.71 -2.39
N ASP A 97 21.65 15.41 -3.61
CA ASP A 97 22.09 16.41 -4.60
C ASP A 97 21.02 16.82 -5.62
N LYS A 98 19.78 16.29 -5.54
CA LYS A 98 18.70 16.62 -6.49
C LYS A 98 17.49 17.19 -5.76
N LEU A 99 17.21 18.48 -5.99
CA LEU A 99 15.97 19.10 -5.52
C LEU A 99 14.74 18.32 -6.02
N LEU A 100 13.75 18.11 -5.14
CA LEU A 100 12.48 17.44 -5.44
C LEU A 100 11.73 18.06 -6.64
N ASP A 101 11.91 19.35 -6.91
CA ASP A 101 11.30 20.02 -8.06
C ASP A 101 11.76 19.47 -9.40
N HIS A 102 13.00 18.97 -9.46
CA HIS A 102 13.59 18.33 -10.64
C HIS A 102 13.38 16.80 -10.63
N ALA A 103 12.69 16.27 -9.63
CA ALA A 103 12.39 14.84 -9.57
C ALA A 103 11.32 14.47 -10.60
N ASP A 104 11.54 13.34 -11.26
CA ASP A 104 10.59 12.74 -12.20
C ASP A 104 9.21 12.52 -11.54
N VAL A 105 8.14 12.64 -12.32
CA VAL A 105 6.74 12.44 -11.90
C VAL A 105 6.56 11.11 -11.17
N LEU A 106 7.24 10.05 -11.61
CA LEU A 106 7.18 8.74 -10.94
C LEU A 106 7.79 8.76 -9.53
N VAL A 107 8.81 9.57 -9.29
CA VAL A 107 9.42 9.73 -7.96
C VAL A 107 8.48 10.49 -7.04
N LYS A 108 7.84 11.57 -7.54
CA LYS A 108 6.84 12.32 -6.79
C LYS A 108 5.66 11.42 -6.40
N LEU A 109 5.16 10.60 -7.33
CA LEU A 109 4.11 9.62 -7.06
C LEU A 109 4.54 8.56 -6.03
N PHE A 110 5.76 8.04 -6.14
CA PHE A 110 6.31 7.08 -5.18
C PHE A 110 6.32 7.64 -3.74
N LEU A 111 6.88 8.84 -3.57
CA LEU A 111 6.95 9.50 -2.25
C LEU A 111 5.55 9.87 -1.73
N TRP A 112 4.65 10.31 -2.61
CA TRP A 112 3.25 10.56 -2.27
C TRP A 112 2.58 9.31 -1.69
N LEU A 113 2.72 8.15 -2.35
CA LEU A 113 2.13 6.91 -1.88
C LEU A 113 2.77 6.44 -0.56
N LEU A 114 4.08 6.58 -0.38
CA LEU A 114 4.73 6.28 0.91
C LEU A 114 4.19 7.15 2.05
N PHE A 115 4.02 8.45 1.78
CA PHE A 115 3.44 9.38 2.74
C PHE A 115 2.02 8.97 3.14
N TRP A 116 1.17 8.62 2.18
CA TRP A 116 -0.20 8.19 2.48
C TRP A 116 -0.27 6.83 3.17
N ALA A 117 0.60 5.87 2.81
CA ALA A 117 0.70 4.60 3.52
C ALA A 117 1.08 4.82 4.99
N PHE A 118 2.05 5.71 5.25
CA PHE A 118 2.42 6.12 6.60
C PHE A 118 1.24 6.79 7.34
N LEU A 119 0.64 7.81 6.72
CA LEU A 119 -0.42 8.61 7.34
C LEU A 119 -1.65 7.76 7.69
N ILE A 120 -2.08 6.89 6.78
CA ILE A 120 -3.22 5.99 7.01
C ILE A 120 -2.90 4.95 8.10
N SER A 121 -1.67 4.44 8.15
CA SER A 121 -1.25 3.55 9.25
C SER A 121 -1.33 4.27 10.59
N VAL A 122 -0.73 5.46 10.68
CA VAL A 122 -0.64 6.22 11.94
C VAL A 122 -2.00 6.73 12.39
N ILE A 123 -2.75 7.42 11.53
CA ILE A 123 -4.03 8.04 11.90
C ILE A 123 -5.15 7.00 11.96
N GLY A 124 -5.18 6.05 11.02
CA GLY A 124 -6.27 5.10 10.91
C GLY A 124 -6.16 3.93 11.89
N THR A 125 -4.94 3.49 12.23
CA THR A 125 -4.75 2.25 13.00
C THR A 125 -4.16 2.49 14.39
N LEU A 126 -3.26 3.46 14.57
CA LEU A 126 -2.52 3.62 15.83
C LEU A 126 -3.17 4.45 16.95
N PRO A 127 -4.17 5.35 16.75
CA PRO A 127 -4.74 6.05 17.89
C PRO A 127 -5.48 5.05 18.79
N LEU A 128 -5.11 5.07 20.07
CA LEU A 128 -5.61 4.21 21.13
C LEU A 128 -5.61 5.07 22.40
N TYR A 129 -6.72 5.73 22.69
CA TYR A 129 -6.90 6.36 24.00
C TYR A 129 -7.84 5.57 24.90
N TRP A 130 -8.48 4.52 24.38
CA TRP A 130 -9.48 3.77 25.14
C TRP A 130 -9.65 2.33 24.63
N VAL A 131 -9.45 1.36 25.53
CA VAL A 131 -9.82 -0.05 25.32
C VAL A 131 -11.19 -0.24 25.98
N PRO A 132 -12.25 -0.55 25.22
CA PRO A 132 -13.59 -0.65 25.78
C PRO A 132 -13.73 -1.89 26.69
N PRO A 133 -14.46 -1.78 27.82
CA PRO A 133 -14.79 -2.93 28.65
C PRO A 133 -15.86 -3.78 27.94
N GLY A 134 -15.43 -4.82 27.21
CA GLY A 134 -16.34 -5.83 26.63
C GLY A 134 -15.88 -6.43 25.30
N GLY A 135 -16.10 -7.74 25.11
CA GLY A 135 -15.70 -8.52 23.92
C GLY A 135 -16.22 -7.95 22.60
N VAL A 136 -17.51 -7.60 22.55
CA VAL A 136 -18.17 -7.13 21.32
C VAL A 136 -17.57 -5.81 20.81
N TRP A 137 -17.28 -4.88 21.72
CA TRP A 137 -16.68 -3.59 21.34
C TRP A 137 -15.24 -3.74 20.88
N LEU A 138 -14.50 -4.65 21.50
CA LEU A 138 -13.12 -4.96 21.13
C LEU A 138 -13.02 -5.61 19.75
N THR A 139 -13.91 -6.57 19.45
CA THR A 139 -14.03 -7.16 18.11
C THR A 139 -14.38 -6.10 17.06
N ALA A 140 -15.33 -5.20 17.36
CA ALA A 140 -15.68 -4.11 16.45
C ALA A 140 -14.50 -3.17 16.17
N LEU A 141 -13.76 -2.78 17.23
CA LEU A 141 -12.58 -1.93 17.10
C LEU A 141 -11.50 -2.60 16.24
N ARG A 142 -11.26 -3.90 16.42
CA ARG A 142 -10.31 -4.68 15.62
C ARG A 142 -10.67 -4.67 14.14
N HIS A 143 -11.93 -4.89 13.80
CA HIS A 143 -12.40 -4.83 12.41
C HIS A 143 -12.24 -3.43 11.82
N ILE A 144 -12.62 -2.38 12.58
CA ILE A 144 -12.49 -0.98 12.15
C ILE A 144 -11.03 -0.64 11.86
N LYS A 145 -10.10 -1.05 12.72
CA LYS A 145 -8.65 -0.84 12.56
C LYS A 145 -8.03 -1.65 11.42
N SER A 146 -8.61 -2.79 11.06
CA SER A 146 -8.12 -3.62 9.96
C SER A 146 -8.27 -2.95 8.61
N VAL A 147 -9.31 -2.13 8.41
CA VAL A 147 -9.57 -1.41 7.15
C VAL A 147 -8.43 -0.44 6.78
N PRO A 148 -8.06 0.55 7.63
CA PRO A 148 -6.94 1.45 7.32
C PRO A 148 -5.61 0.70 7.25
N TYR A 149 -5.40 -0.36 8.03
CA TYR A 149 -4.23 -1.22 7.89
C TYR A 149 -4.14 -1.85 6.48
N PHE A 150 -5.23 -2.41 5.96
CA PHE A 150 -5.22 -2.95 4.60
C PHE A 150 -4.94 -1.86 3.57
N TYR A 151 -5.56 -0.69 3.70
CA TYR A 151 -5.28 0.43 2.80
C TYR A 151 -3.80 0.78 2.80
N SER A 152 -3.18 0.97 3.98
CA SER A 152 -1.79 1.37 4.05
C SER A 152 -0.85 0.30 3.49
N LEU A 153 -1.14 -0.98 3.72
CA LEU A 153 -0.39 -2.10 3.16
C LEU A 153 -0.41 -2.09 1.62
N PHE A 154 -1.60 -1.97 1.02
CA PHE A 154 -1.73 -2.00 -0.44
C PHE A 154 -1.27 -0.72 -1.13
N ILE A 155 -1.34 0.43 -0.44
CA ILE A 155 -0.72 1.68 -0.91
C ILE A 155 0.81 1.57 -0.86
N LEU A 156 1.39 1.02 0.21
CA LEU A 156 2.83 0.75 0.29
C LEU A 156 3.28 -0.19 -0.84
N ALA A 157 2.56 -1.29 -1.07
CA ALA A 157 2.83 -2.20 -2.18
C ALA A 157 2.74 -1.48 -3.54
N SER A 158 1.78 -0.57 -3.71
CA SER A 158 1.67 0.26 -4.93
C SER A 158 2.87 1.20 -5.09
N ALA A 159 3.36 1.80 -4.00
CA ALA A 159 4.58 2.61 -4.02
C ALA A 159 5.79 1.79 -4.49
N LEU A 160 5.97 0.57 -3.97
CA LEU A 160 7.04 -0.33 -4.40
C LEU A 160 6.93 -0.71 -5.88
N VAL A 161 5.72 -0.93 -6.39
CA VAL A 161 5.50 -1.17 -7.82
C VAL A 161 5.90 0.06 -8.65
N VAL A 162 5.51 1.26 -8.24
CA VAL A 162 5.91 2.51 -8.93
C VAL A 162 7.43 2.64 -8.96
N PHE A 163 8.10 2.29 -7.86
CA PHE A 163 9.56 2.28 -7.78
C PHE A 163 10.20 1.27 -8.75
N ILE A 164 9.67 0.05 -8.84
CA ILE A 164 10.14 -0.97 -9.79
C ILE A 164 10.04 -0.47 -11.24
N TYR A 165 8.91 0.15 -11.61
CA TYR A 165 8.76 0.73 -12.95
C TYR A 165 9.78 1.84 -13.23
N LYS A 166 10.08 2.67 -12.21
CA LYS A 166 11.12 3.70 -12.36
C LYS A 166 12.51 3.10 -12.59
N LEU A 167 12.84 2.02 -11.89
CA LEU A 167 14.11 1.30 -12.09
C LEU A 167 14.19 0.66 -13.48
N ALA A 168 13.11 -0.02 -13.91
CA ALA A 168 13.04 -0.63 -15.23
C ALA A 168 13.21 0.41 -16.34
N TYR A 169 12.52 1.56 -16.23
CA TYR A 169 12.66 2.66 -17.19
C TYR A 169 14.09 3.21 -17.26
N ARG A 170 14.75 3.41 -16.11
CA ARG A 170 16.15 3.85 -16.07
C ARG A 170 17.09 2.85 -16.74
N LYS A 171 16.87 1.54 -16.55
CA LYS A 171 17.68 0.49 -17.16
C LYS A 171 17.55 0.49 -18.69
N THR A 172 16.32 0.62 -19.21
CA THR A 172 16.09 0.70 -20.67
C THR A 172 16.77 1.92 -21.27
N LEU A 173 16.62 3.10 -20.64
CA LEU A 173 17.26 4.33 -21.10
C LEU A 173 18.79 4.22 -21.09
N ALA A 174 19.37 3.63 -20.03
CA ALA A 174 20.81 3.41 -19.94
C ALA A 174 21.33 2.43 -21.00
N TYR A 175 20.54 1.41 -21.36
CA TYR A 175 20.88 0.48 -22.44
C TYR A 175 20.84 1.15 -23.82
N GLU A 176 19.86 2.02 -24.08
CA GLU A 176 19.76 2.76 -25.34
C GLU A 176 20.91 3.76 -25.55
N ILE A 177 21.41 4.36 -24.47
CA ILE A 177 22.54 5.31 -24.50
C ILE A 177 23.90 4.57 -24.48
N SER A 178 23.91 3.26 -24.21
CA SER A 178 25.15 2.49 -24.10
C SER A 178 25.87 2.36 -25.46
N PRO A 179 27.20 2.56 -25.51
CA PRO A 179 27.99 2.48 -26.75
C PRO A 179 27.94 1.10 -27.44
N LEU A 180 27.47 0.05 -26.75
CA LEU A 180 27.23 -1.28 -27.32
C LEU A 180 26.20 -1.26 -28.47
N LYS A 181 25.18 -0.38 -28.43
CA LYS A 181 24.22 -0.22 -29.53
C LYS A 181 24.78 0.63 -30.66
N LEU A 182 25.54 1.69 -30.33
CA LEU A 182 26.20 2.58 -31.29
C LEU A 182 27.25 1.86 -32.15
N GLY A 183 28.02 0.95 -31.56
CA GLY A 183 28.98 0.12 -32.30
C GLY A 183 28.33 -0.92 -33.23
N THR A 184 27.05 -1.26 -33.03
CA THR A 184 26.34 -2.20 -33.89
C THR A 184 25.69 -1.52 -35.10
N GLN A 185 25.31 -0.23 -34.99
CA GLN A 185 24.80 0.54 -36.14
C GLN A 185 25.93 1.05 -37.06
N GLN A 186 27.09 1.42 -36.51
CA GLN A 186 28.22 1.86 -37.35
C GLN A 186 28.80 0.75 -38.23
N LYS A 187 28.66 -0.52 -37.82
CA LYS A 187 29.14 -1.66 -38.62
C LYS A 187 28.26 -1.94 -39.84
N THR A 188 26.97 -1.65 -39.75
CA THR A 188 26.02 -1.87 -40.85
C THR A 188 26.10 -0.78 -41.92
N GLU A 189 26.53 0.44 -41.56
CA GLU A 189 26.73 1.54 -42.53
C GLU A 189 28.12 1.51 -43.20
N SER A 190 29.10 0.77 -42.65
CA SER A 190 30.41 0.59 -43.31
C SER A 190 30.47 -0.57 -44.30
N GLU A 191 29.39 -1.37 -44.39
CA GLU A 191 29.29 -2.55 -45.26
C GLU A 191 28.29 -2.35 -46.44
N SER A 192 27.78 -1.13 -46.64
CA SER A 192 26.93 -0.72 -47.77
C SER A 192 27.61 0.35 -48.62
#